data_AF-A0A0M4QZ39-F1
#
_entry.id   AF-A0A0M4QZ39-F1
#
_cell.length_a   1.000
_cell.length_b   1.000
_cell.length_c   1.000
_cell.angle_alpha   90.00
_cell.angle_beta   90.00
_cell.angle_gamma   90.00
#
_symmetry.space_group_name_H-M   'P 1'
#
loop_
_entity.id
_entity.type
_entity.pdbx_description
1 polymer ?
#
loop_
_entity_poly.entity_id
_entity_poly.type
_entity_poly.pdbx_seq_one_letter_code
_entity_poly.pdbx_strand_id
1 'polypeptide(L)' 'MVTDLRPTGNQSPLELFENPHEERGIGTLMESVSKKYGRGSIGLGSAGLRGGPDWSMKRDMLSPRYTTHWDELLFVKAS' A
#
# COMPACT_ATOMS: atom_id res chain seq x y z
N MET A 1 22.13 -17.88 -12.17
CA MET A 1 21.32 -18.04 -13.39
C MET A 1 19.90 -18.37 -12.96
N VAL A 2 18.90 -17.56 -13.34
CA VAL A 2 17.49 -17.76 -12.96
C VAL A 2 16.81 -18.53 -14.09
N THR A 3 16.36 -19.75 -13.83
CA THR A 3 15.93 -20.72 -14.86
C THR A 3 14.41 -20.97 -14.89
N ASP A 4 13.59 -20.12 -14.28
CA ASP A 4 12.14 -20.36 -14.17
C ASP A 4 11.28 -19.10 -14.36
N LEU A 5 11.69 -18.22 -15.27
CA LEU A 5 10.84 -17.10 -15.69
C LEU A 5 9.73 -17.63 -16.59
N ARG A 6 8.48 -17.41 -16.19
CA ARG A 6 7.28 -17.75 -16.96
C ARG A 6 6.47 -16.47 -17.25
N PRO A 7 5.69 -16.42 -18.34
CA PRO A 7 4.78 -15.32 -18.59
C PRO A 7 3.80 -15.09 -17.41
N THR A 8 3.38 -13.85 -17.21
CA THR A 8 2.36 -13.50 -16.20
C THR A 8 1.08 -14.30 -16.42
N GLY A 9 0.51 -14.88 -15.35
CA GLY A 9 -0.69 -15.71 -15.40
C GLY A 9 -0.45 -17.20 -15.67
N ASN A 10 0.80 -17.62 -15.93
CA ASN A 10 1.17 -19.02 -16.22
C ASN A 10 1.62 -19.82 -14.97
N GLN A 11 1.38 -19.26 -13.77
CA GLN A 11 1.50 -19.95 -12.49
C GLN A 11 0.19 -19.72 -11.74
N SER A 12 -0.63 -20.77 -11.60
CA SER A 12 -1.74 -20.71 -10.67
C SER A 12 -1.18 -20.59 -9.25
N PRO A 13 -1.79 -19.78 -8.37
CA PRO A 13 -1.50 -19.82 -6.95
C PRO A 13 -1.62 -21.27 -6.44
N LEU A 14 -0.86 -21.61 -5.40
CA LEU A 14 -1.14 -22.85 -4.66
C LEU A 14 -2.53 -22.73 -4.03
N GLU A 15 -3.22 -23.85 -3.78
CA GLU A 15 -4.60 -23.88 -3.26
C GLU A 15 -4.82 -22.95 -2.05
N LEU A 16 -3.85 -22.87 -1.13
CA LEU A 16 -3.93 -21.99 0.05
C LEU A 16 -3.93 -20.49 -0.28
N PHE A 17 -3.36 -20.10 -1.42
CA PHE A 17 -3.19 -18.72 -1.87
C PHE A 17 -4.12 -18.37 -3.03
N GLU A 18 -5.03 -19.26 -3.41
CA GLU A 18 -6.11 -18.90 -4.33
C GLU A 18 -6.92 -17.76 -3.73
N ASN A 19 -7.09 -16.70 -4.52
CA ASN A 19 -7.90 -15.57 -4.11
C ASN A 19 -9.27 -15.68 -4.78
N PRO A 20 -10.35 -16.01 -4.02
CA PRO A 20 -11.69 -16.15 -4.58
C PRO A 20 -12.24 -14.85 -5.18
N HIS A 21 -11.57 -13.72 -4.97
CA HIS A 21 -11.93 -12.41 -5.49
C HIS A 21 -11.30 -12.11 -6.85
N GLU A 22 -10.29 -12.87 -7.27
CA GLU A 22 -9.58 -12.67 -8.54
C GLU A 22 -10.47 -13.06 -9.72
N GLU A 23 -11.14 -14.21 -9.66
CA GLU A 23 -12.14 -14.65 -10.66
C GLU A 23 -13.34 -13.71 -10.78
N ARG A 24 -13.63 -12.94 -9.72
CA ARG A 24 -14.76 -11.99 -9.68
C ARG A 24 -14.43 -10.62 -10.26
N GLY A 25 -13.21 -10.41 -10.77
CA GLY A 25 -12.83 -9.13 -11.37
C GLY A 25 -12.84 -7.96 -10.39
N ILE A 26 -12.64 -8.21 -9.10
CA ILE A 26 -12.71 -7.16 -8.07
C ILE A 26 -11.61 -6.11 -8.29
N GLY A 27 -10.41 -6.51 -8.72
CA GLY A 27 -9.31 -5.59 -9.02
C GLY A 27 -9.65 -4.57 -10.11
N THR A 28 -10.20 -5.03 -11.24
CA THR A 28 -10.57 -4.15 -12.36
C THR A 28 -11.74 -3.24 -12.00
N LEU A 29 -12.71 -3.73 -11.22
CA LEU A 29 -13.78 -2.90 -10.68
C LEU A 29 -13.23 -1.78 -9.78
N MET A 30 -12.36 -2.11 -8.82
CA MET A 30 -11.72 -1.14 -7.93
C MET A 30 -10.94 -0.07 -8.68
N GLU A 31 -10.24 -0.47 -9.76
CA GLU A 31 -9.53 0.46 -10.64
C GLU A 31 -10.50 1.40 -11.37
N SER A 32 -11.59 0.87 -11.93
CA SER A 32 -12.60 1.68 -12.63
C SER A 32 -13.24 2.74 -11.74
N VAL A 33 -13.54 2.38 -10.48
CA VAL A 33 -14.10 3.31 -9.49
C VAL A 33 -13.06 4.35 -9.10
N SER A 34 -11.81 3.93 -8.86
CA SER A 34 -10.72 4.85 -8.53
C SER A 34 -10.45 5.86 -9.65
N LYS A 35 -10.53 5.43 -10.93
CA LYS A 35 -10.37 6.32 -12.09
C LYS A 35 -11.51 7.33 -12.21
N LYS A 36 -12.74 6.94 -11.86
CA LYS A 36 -13.92 7.81 -11.97
C LYS A 36 -14.09 8.77 -10.79
N TYR A 37 -13.79 8.33 -9.56
CA TYR A 37 -14.11 9.07 -8.33
C TYR A 37 -12.88 9.42 -7.49
N GLY A 38 -11.67 9.08 -7.95
CA GLY A 38 -10.43 9.31 -7.24
C GLY A 38 -10.00 8.13 -6.36
N ARG A 39 -8.70 8.08 -6.05
CA ARG A 39 -8.08 7.05 -5.20
C ARG A 39 -8.66 7.14 -3.78
N GLY A 40 -9.01 5.99 -3.19
CA GLY A 40 -9.61 5.93 -1.85
C GLY A 40 -11.10 6.28 -1.78
N SER A 41 -11.77 6.35 -2.94
CA SER A 41 -13.24 6.52 -3.02
C SER A 41 -14.00 5.31 -2.46
N ILE A 42 -13.44 4.11 -2.63
CA ILE A 42 -13.88 2.85 -2.03
C ILE A 42 -12.64 2.03 -1.60
N GLY A 43 -12.81 1.10 -0.66
CA GLY A 43 -11.76 0.16 -0.24
C GLY A 43 -12.34 -1.23 0.05
N LEU A 44 -11.46 -2.21 0.21
CA LEU A 44 -11.85 -3.62 0.42
C LEU A 44 -12.03 -3.91 1.91
N GLY A 45 -13.17 -4.50 2.27
CA GLY A 45 -13.47 -4.85 3.67
C GLY A 45 -13.39 -3.65 4.61
N SER A 46 -12.74 -3.82 5.76
CA SER A 46 -12.54 -2.75 6.75
C SER A 46 -11.62 -1.62 6.25
N ALA A 47 -10.77 -1.89 5.24
CA ALA A 47 -9.91 -0.86 4.65
C ALA A 47 -10.69 0.16 3.80
N GLY A 48 -11.97 -0.11 3.48
CA GLY A 48 -12.88 0.85 2.84
C GLY A 48 -13.55 1.83 3.79
N LEU A 49 -13.39 1.66 5.11
CA LEU A 49 -13.89 2.60 6.10
C LEU A 49 -13.01 3.85 6.08
N ARG A 50 -13.62 5.02 5.88
CA ARG A 50 -12.92 6.32 5.83
C ARG A 50 -12.13 6.66 7.10
N GLY A 51 -12.42 6.00 8.22
CA GLY A 51 -11.68 6.16 9.47
C GLY A 51 -10.30 5.50 9.48
N GLY A 52 -10.00 4.62 8.52
CA GLY A 52 -8.81 3.77 8.58
C GLY A 52 -8.87 2.80 9.77
N PRO A 53 -7.88 1.91 9.93
CA PRO A 53 -7.76 1.13 11.16
C PRO A 53 -7.51 2.05 12.36
N ASP A 54 -8.21 1.81 13.47
CA ASP A 54 -8.00 2.52 14.74
C ASP A 54 -6.54 2.43 15.23
N TRP A 55 -5.84 1.38 14.78
CA TRP A 55 -4.42 1.17 15.04
C TRP A 55 -3.60 1.68 13.85
N SER A 56 -2.68 2.60 14.14
CA SER A 56 -1.62 2.99 13.22
C SER A 56 -0.27 2.75 13.88
N MET A 57 0.80 2.76 13.08
CA MET A 57 2.14 2.62 13.65
C MET A 57 2.45 3.79 14.58
N LYS A 58 2.54 3.53 15.88
CA LYS A 58 2.94 4.51 16.89
C LYS A 58 4.45 4.74 16.81
N ARG A 59 4.86 5.98 16.57
CA ARG A 59 6.25 6.36 16.22
C ARG A 59 6.82 7.45 17.11
N ASP A 60 6.30 7.57 18.33
CA ASP A 60 6.56 8.66 19.28
C ASP A 60 8.00 8.71 19.81
N MET A 61 8.76 7.61 19.66
CA MET A 61 10.14 7.47 20.15
C MET A 61 11.15 7.39 19.00
N LEU A 62 10.86 8.02 17.86
CA LEU A 62 11.83 8.12 16.76
C LEU A 62 12.97 9.06 17.13
N SER A 63 14.20 8.64 16.87
CA SER A 63 15.33 9.57 16.84
C SER A 63 15.14 10.57 15.69
N PRO A 64 15.65 11.80 15.82
CA PRO A 64 15.59 12.79 14.76
C PRO A 64 16.13 12.27 13.42
N ARG A 65 15.41 12.57 12.35
CA ARG A 65 15.62 12.05 11.01
C ARG A 65 16.38 13.04 10.13
N TYR A 66 17.48 13.58 10.65
CA TYR A 66 18.27 14.63 10.02
C TYR A 66 18.66 14.35 8.55
N THR A 67 18.80 13.09 8.16
CA THR A 67 19.20 12.70 6.79
C THR A 67 18.02 12.40 5.85
N THR A 68 16.80 12.24 6.39
CA THR A 68 15.63 11.82 5.59
C THR A 68 14.44 12.77 5.69
N HIS A 69 14.50 13.80 6.54
CA HIS A 69 13.48 14.83 6.64
C HIS A 69 14.09 16.22 6.82
N TRP A 70 13.79 17.10 5.87
CA TRP A 70 14.27 18.48 5.83
C TRP A 70 13.72 19.31 6.99
N ASP A 71 12.48 19.04 7.42
CA ASP A 71 11.82 19.74 8.53
C ASP A 71 12.47 19.45 9.89
N GLU A 72 13.30 18.41 9.97
CA GLU A 72 13.98 18.01 11.19
C GLU A 72 15.43 18.53 11.25
N LEU A 73 15.92 19.26 10.23
CA LEU A 73 17.28 19.78 10.22
C LEU A 73 17.53 20.84 11.30
N LEU A 74 18.73 20.79 11.87
CA LEU A 74 19.16 21.75 12.88
C LEU A 74 19.45 23.12 12.24
N PHE A 75 18.91 24.18 12.84
CA PHE A 75 19.26 25.55 12.49
C PHE A 75 20.38 26.05 13.40
N VAL A 76 21.46 26.53 12.79
CA VAL A 76 22.58 27.18 13.49
C VAL A 76 22.64 28.66 13.11
N LYS A 77 22.94 29.52 14.09
CA LYS A 77 23.23 30.93 13.87
C LYS A 77 24.74 31.16 13.98
N ALA A 78 25.28 31.89 13.02
CA ALA A 78 26.65 32.40 13.11
C ALA A 78 26.66 33.66 13.99
N SER A 79 27.61 33.72 14.93
CA SER A 79 27.96 34.91 15.71
C SER A 79 28.85 35.85 14.91
#